data_AF-A0A6J6PUC4-F1
#
_entry.id   AF-A0A6J6PUC4-F1
#
_cell.length_a   1.000
_cell.length_b   1.000
_cell.length_c   1.000
_cell.angle_alpha   90.00
_cell.angle_beta   90.00
_cell.angle_gamma   90.00
#
_symmetry.space_group_name_H-M   'P 1'
#
loop_
_entity.id
_entity.type
_entity.pdbx_description
1 polymer ?
#
loop_
_entity_poly.entity_id
_entity_poly.type
_entity_poly.pdbx_seq_one_letter_code
_entity_poly.pdbx_strand_id
1 'polypeptide(L)' 'MRHEPTSGYEDPSLNYRVTWKDVDGGGEIREEIFTSRDAGWDFYEMKQKSARSYGATWEHIPAR' A
#
# COMPACT_ATOMS: atom_id res chain seq x y z
N MET A 1 12.54 -16.84 -23.94
CA MET A 1 12.83 -16.37 -22.58
C MET A 1 11.68 -15.47 -22.15
N ARG A 2 10.72 -16.02 -21.39
CA ARG A 2 9.65 -15.23 -20.75
C ARG A 2 9.97 -15.20 -19.25
N HIS A 3 9.95 -14.01 -18.69
CA HIS A 3 10.15 -13.75 -17.26
C HIS A 3 9.24 -14.65 -16.43
N GLU A 4 9.82 -15.31 -15.43
CA GLU A 4 9.10 -16.11 -14.45
C GLU A 4 8.06 -15.22 -13.75
N PRO A 5 6.81 -15.68 -13.57
CA PRO A 5 5.91 -15.02 -12.66
C PRO A 5 6.44 -15.28 -11.25
N THR A 6 6.95 -14.26 -10.57
CA THR A 6 7.11 -14.27 -9.11
C THR A 6 5.71 -14.30 -8.50
N SER A 7 5.05 -15.45 -8.58
CA SER A 7 3.68 -15.68 -8.14
C SER A 7 3.71 -16.19 -6.71
N GLY A 8 3.14 -15.39 -5.80
CA GLY A 8 2.18 -15.94 -4.84
C GLY A 8 2.66 -16.37 -3.46
N TYR A 9 3.76 -15.87 -2.91
CA TYR A 9 3.98 -15.97 -1.45
C TYR A 9 3.46 -14.71 -0.76
N GLU A 10 2.17 -14.71 -0.43
CA GLU A 10 1.67 -13.84 0.65
C GLU A 10 2.28 -14.39 1.94
N ASP A 11 3.24 -13.66 2.52
CA ASP A 11 3.82 -14.04 3.80
C ASP A 11 2.76 -13.78 4.90
N PRO A 12 2.21 -14.81 5.56
CA PRO A 12 1.18 -14.64 6.58
C PRO A 12 1.71 -13.95 7.85
N SER A 13 3.02 -13.75 7.95
CA SER A 13 3.67 -12.99 9.02
C SER A 13 3.80 -11.50 8.70
N LEU A 14 3.34 -11.04 7.52
CA LEU A 14 3.41 -9.65 7.09
C LEU A 14 2.02 -9.08 6.80
N ASN A 15 1.81 -7.85 7.28
CA ASN A 15 0.78 -6.95 6.80
C ASN A 15 1.45 -5.82 6.00
N TYR A 16 0.67 -5.15 5.17
CA TYR A 16 1.11 -4.08 4.28
C TYR A 16 0.43 -2.78 4.68
N ARG A 17 1.21 -1.82 5.17
CA ARG A 17 0.69 -0.52 5.55
C ARG A 17 0.91 0.48 4.42
N VAL A 18 -0.17 1.16 4.04
CA VAL A 18 -0.12 2.34 3.18
C VAL A 18 -0.41 3.55 4.05
N THR A 19 0.48 4.54 4.04
CA THR A 19 0.18 5.85 4.63
C THR A 19 0.11 6.90 3.54
N TRP A 20 -0.74 7.91 3.69
CA TRP A 20 -0.86 9.02 2.74
C TRP A 20 -1.36 10.28 3.43
N LYS A 21 -1.27 11.43 2.74
CA LYS A 21 -1.90 12.68 3.18
C LYS A 21 -3.01 13.07 2.23
N ASP A 22 -4.17 13.44 2.76
CA ASP A 22 -5.28 13.97 1.95
C ASP A 22 -5.24 15.50 1.89
N VAL A 23 -5.51 16.03 0.69
CA VAL A 23 -5.58 17.48 0.43
C VAL A 23 -6.77 18.09 1.17
N ASP A 24 -7.93 17.43 1.11
CA ASP A 24 -9.17 17.89 1.73
C ASP A 24 -9.10 17.86 3.27
N GLY A 25 -8.27 16.97 3.83
CA GLY A 25 -8.02 16.86 5.27
C GLY A 25 -6.92 17.79 5.78
N GLY A 26 -6.50 18.80 5.01
CA GLY A 26 -5.45 19.73 5.42
C GLY A 26 -4.06 19.09 5.58
N GLY A 27 -3.81 17.94 4.93
CA GLY A 27 -2.54 17.22 5.01
C GLY A 27 -2.40 16.28 6.21
N GLU A 28 -3.50 15.93 6.88
CA GLU A 28 -3.52 14.85 7.89
C GLU A 28 -2.97 13.54 7.31
N ILE A 29 -2.16 12.84 8.11
CA ILE A 29 -1.65 11.52 7.76
C ILE A 29 -2.74 10.50 8.04
N ARG A 30 -3.10 9.74 7.01
CA ARG A 30 -4.00 8.60 7.05
C ARG A 30 -3.18 7.33 6.85
N GLU A 31 -3.66 6.23 7.42
CA GLU A 31 -3.07 4.92 7.22
C GLU A 31 -4.14 3.87 6.99
N GLU A 32 -3.79 2.85 6.21
CA GLU A 32 -4.61 1.65 5.99
C GLU A 32 -3.70 0.44 5.93
N ILE A 33 -4.13 -0.65 6.57
CA ILE A 33 -3.36 -1.88 6.70
C ILE A 33 -4.09 -2.98 5.92
N PHE A 34 -3.36 -3.63 5.03
CA PHE A 34 -3.83 -4.72 4.19
C PHE A 34 -3.13 -6.01 4.60
N THR A 35 -3.87 -7.11 4.68
CA THR A 35 -3.27 -8.45 4.84
C THR A 35 -2.82 -9.02 3.49
N SER A 36 -3.44 -8.57 2.39
CA SER A 36 -3.05 -8.95 1.04
C SER A 36 -2.09 -7.96 0.41
N ARG A 37 -1.00 -8.48 -0.15
CA ARG A 37 0.04 -7.66 -0.80
C ARG A 37 -0.51 -6.90 -1.99
N ASP A 38 -1.22 -7.61 -2.87
CA ASP A 38 -1.70 -7.06 -4.13
C ASP A 38 -2.76 -5.98 -3.86
N ALA A 39 -3.69 -6.24 -2.93
CA ALA A 39 -4.71 -5.26 -2.54
C ALA A 39 -4.10 -3.97 -1.97
N GLY A 40 -3.08 -4.10 -1.11
CA GLY A 40 -2.37 -2.94 -0.61
C GLY A 40 -1.62 -2.22 -1.72
N TRP A 41 -0.95 -2.96 -2.62
CA TRP A 41 -0.14 -2.37 -3.68
C TRP A 41 -1.01 -1.57 -4.65
N ASP A 42 -2.15 -2.12 -5.05
CA ASP A 42 -3.14 -1.44 -5.89
C ASP A 42 -3.65 -0.15 -5.21
N PHE A 43 -3.91 -0.20 -3.91
CA PHE A 43 -4.32 0.97 -3.15
C PHE A 43 -3.22 2.03 -3.07
N TYR A 44 -1.97 1.63 -2.85
CA TYR A 44 -0.82 2.53 -2.87
C TYR A 44 -0.65 3.21 -4.22
N GLU A 45 -0.72 2.45 -5.32
CA GLU A 45 -0.68 3.03 -6.67
C GLU A 45 -1.84 3.99 -6.94
N MET A 46 -3.04 3.66 -6.48
CA MET A 46 -4.21 4.55 -6.55
C MET A 46 -3.93 5.86 -5.80
N LYS A 47 -3.34 5.80 -4.59
CA LYS A 47 -3.01 7.00 -3.81
C LYS A 47 -1.90 7.83 -4.44
N GLN A 48 -0.90 7.22 -5.08
CA GLN A 48 0.13 7.96 -5.81
C GLN A 48 -0.42 8.71 -7.03
N LYS A 49 -1.44 8.15 -7.70
CA LYS A 49 -2.07 8.76 -8.89
C LYS A 49 -3.24 9.69 -8.55
N SER A 50 -3.65 9.74 -7.29
CA SER A 50 -4.77 10.55 -6.82
C SER A 50 -4.44 12.03 -6.84
N ALA A 51 -5.33 12.85 -7.41
CA ALA A 51 -5.21 14.32 -7.33
C ALA A 51 -5.55 14.89 -5.95
N ARG A 52 -6.15 14.07 -5.06
CA ARG A 52 -6.58 14.46 -3.71
C ARG A 52 -5.68 13.93 -2.60
N SER A 53 -4.62 13.20 -2.97
CA SER A 53 -3.72 12.56 -2.03
C SER A 53 -2.28 12.80 -2.43
N TYR A 54 -1.36 12.86 -1.47
CA TYR A 54 0.07 13.00 -1.77
C TYR A 54 0.92 12.35 -0.68
N GLY A 55 2.21 12.15 -0.99
CA GLY A 55 3.17 11.58 -0.05
C GLY A 55 2.84 10.16 0.38
N ALA A 56 2.22 9.36 -0.49
CA ALA A 56 1.90 7.98 -0.17
C ALA A 56 3.17 7.16 0.08
N THR A 57 3.16 6.30 1.10
CA THR A 57 4.25 5.37 1.42
C THR A 57 3.73 3.94 1.48
N TRP A 58 4.64 2.99 1.26
CA TRP A 58 4.39 1.56 1.32
C TRP A 58 5.36 0.92 2.30
N GLU A 59 4.85 0.20 3.30
CA GLU A 59 5.65 -0.43 4.34
C GLU A 59 5.17 -1.85 4.63
N HIS A 60 6.12 -2.76 4.84
CA HIS A 60 5.84 -4.10 5.38
C HIS A 60 5.93 -4.04 6.90
N ILE A 61 4.86 -4.43 7.58
CA ILE A 61 4.80 -4.48 9.04
C ILE A 61 4.50 -5.92 9.50
N PRO A 62 4.91 -6.31 10.71
CA PRO A 62 4.57 -7.63 11.24
C PRO A 62 3.05 -7.84 11.31
N ALA A 63 2.60 -9.02 10.92
CA ALA A 63 1.24 -9.48 11.19
C ALA A 63 1.04 -9.54 12.71
N ARG A 64 -0.13 -9.07 13.17
CA ARG A 64 -0.44 -8.85 14.59
C ARG A 64 -1.41 -9.89 15.11
#